data_AF-A0A1H0XEH7-F1
#
_entry.id   AF-A0A1H0XEH7-F1
#
_cell.length_a   1.000
_cell.length_b   1.000
_cell.length_c   1.000
_cell.angle_alpha   90.00
_cell.angle_beta   90.00
_cell.angle_gamma   90.00
#
_symmetry.space_group_name_H-M   'P 1'
#
loop_
_entity.id
_entity.type
_entity.pdbx_description
1 polymer ?
#
loop_
_entity_poly.entity_id
_entity_poly.type
_entity_poly.pdbx_seq_one_letter_code
_entity_poly.pdbx_strand_id
1 'polypeptide(L)' 'MNIQTIIVIILFAGAIFYISRMMYKSLTAKKGCGGNCKCGVDFSGIEPGKTHK' A
#
# COMPACT_ATOMS: atom_id res chain seq x y z
N MET A 1 -37.53 0.39 -1.71
CA MET A 1 -36.51 -0.28 -0.88
C MET A 1 -36.89 -0.08 0.57
N ASN A 2 -37.01 -1.17 1.35
CA ASN A 2 -37.33 -1.06 2.77
C ASN A 2 -36.21 -0.35 3.52
N ILE A 3 -36.53 0.34 4.63
CA ILE A 3 -35.54 1.10 5.41
C ILE A 3 -34.36 0.21 5.88
N GLN A 4 -34.64 -1.06 6.23
CA GLN A 4 -33.60 -2.04 6.55
C GLN A 4 -32.67 -2.28 5.36
N THR A 5 -33.22 -2.48 4.16
CA THR A 5 -32.43 -2.71 2.95
C THR A 5 -31.54 -1.51 2.63
N ILE A 6 -32.03 -0.29 2.82
CA ILE A 6 -31.27 0.95 2.63
C ILE A 6 -30.09 1.02 3.62
N ILE A 7 -30.33 0.73 4.91
CA ILE A 7 -29.29 0.73 5.95
C ILE A 7 -28.20 -0.29 5.63
N VAL A 8 -28.58 -1.51 5.22
CA VAL A 8 -27.63 -2.57 4.86
C VAL A 8 -26.77 -2.16 3.65
N ILE A 9 -27.38 -1.56 2.63
CA ILE A 9 -26.66 -1.09 1.44
C ILE A 9 -25.64 -0.01 1.81
N ILE A 10 -26.01 0.96 2.67
CA ILE A 10 -25.11 2.04 3.09
C ILE A 10 -23.91 1.48 3.88
N LEU A 11 -24.16 0.57 4.83
CA LEU A 11 -23.09 -0.06 5.61
C LEU A 11 -22.14 -0.85 4.71
N PHE A 12 -22.68 -1.62 3.77
CA PHE A 12 -21.89 -2.41 2.83
C PHE A 12 -21.06 -1.52 1.89
N ALA A 13 -21.66 -0.47 1.33
CA ALA A 13 -20.95 0.50 0.50
C ALA A 13 -19.83 1.22 1.27
N GLY A 14 -20.08 1.59 2.53
CA GLY A 14 -19.07 2.18 3.42
C GLY A 14 -17.88 1.25 3.67
N ALA A 15 -18.14 -0.04 3.92
CA ALA A 15 -17.10 -1.04 4.09
C ALA A 15 -16.25 -1.22 2.82
N ILE A 16 -16.89 -1.33 1.65
CA ILE A 16 -16.18 -1.41 0.36
C ILE A 16 -15.33 -0.17 0.12
N PHE A 17 -15.87 1.02 0.37
CA PHE A 17 -15.14 2.28 0.21
C PHE A 17 -13.90 2.34 1.12
N TYR A 18 -14.04 1.92 2.38
CA TYR A 18 -12.93 1.90 3.32
C TYR A 18 -11.80 0.95 2.88
N ILE A 19 -12.16 -0.30 2.52
CA ILE A 19 -11.19 -1.31 2.09
C ILE A 19 -10.54 -0.90 0.76
N SER A 20 -11.31 -0.47 -0.23
CA SER A 20 -10.76 0.00 -1.50
C SER A 20 -9.84 1.20 -1.34
N ARG A 21 -10.17 2.17 -0.48
CA ARG A 21 -9.27 3.29 -0.13
C ARG A 21 -7.98 2.81 0.53
N MET A 22 -8.07 1.86 1.47
CA MET A 22 -6.90 1.30 2.15
C MET A 22 -5.99 0.57 1.17
N MET A 23 -6.55 -0.28 0.31
CA MET A 23 -5.83 -0.99 -0.74
C MET A 23 -5.22 -0.04 -1.75
N TYR A 24 -5.97 0.97 -2.21
CA TYR A 24 -5.47 1.98 -3.14
C TYR A 24 -4.28 2.74 -2.56
N LYS A 25 -4.29 3.07 -1.26
CA LYS A 25 -3.16 3.71 -0.57
C LYS A 25 -1.96 2.76 -0.41
N SER A 26 -2.21 1.47 -0.18
CA SER A 26 -1.15 0.45 -0.06
C SER A 26 -0.46 0.17 -1.38
N LEU A 27 -1.20 0.16 -2.49
CA LEU A 27 -0.68 -0.13 -3.83
C LEU A 27 -0.14 1.14 -4.50
N THR A 28 -0.78 2.28 -4.26
CA THR A 28 -0.36 3.58 -4.79
C THR A 28 0.54 4.27 -3.79
N ALA A 29 1.70 3.68 -3.51
CA ALA A 29 2.79 4.40 -2.89
C ALA A 29 3.22 5.52 -3.85
N LYS A 30 2.76 6.75 -3.63
CA LYS A 30 3.23 7.94 -4.36
C LYS A 30 4.74 8.01 -4.18
N LYS A 31 5.51 7.58 -5.18
CA LYS A 31 6.97 7.78 -5.30
C LYS A 31 7.70 7.75 -3.95
N GLY A 32 7.89 6.56 -3.39
CA GLY A 32 8.81 6.37 -2.26
C GLY A 32 8.25 5.45 -1.20
N CYS A 33 9.04 4.43 -0.87
CA CYS A 33 9.11 3.73 0.41
C CYS A 33 8.18 4.30 1.49
N GLY A 34 7.22 3.49 1.95
CA GLY A 34 6.36 3.84 3.07
C GLY A 34 7.19 4.23 4.29
N GLY A 35 7.26 5.53 4.57
CA GLY A 35 7.60 6.21 5.83
C GLY A 35 8.94 5.92 6.53
N ASN A 36 9.50 4.71 6.43
CA ASN A 36 10.70 4.29 7.15
C ASN A 36 11.39 3.05 6.54
N CYS A 37 11.16 2.75 5.26
CA CYS A 37 11.79 1.63 4.60
C CYS A 37 13.14 2.04 4.00
N LYS A 38 14.26 1.62 4.64
CA LYS A 38 15.59 1.50 4.01
C LYS A 38 15.60 0.39 2.94
N CYS A 39 14.56 0.31 2.10
CA CYS A 39 14.35 -0.75 1.10
C CYS A 39 14.92 -0.33 -0.26
N GLY A 40 16.19 0.01 -0.27
CA GLY A 40 16.98 0.20 -1.48
C GLY A 40 18.44 0.04 -1.09
N VAL A 41 18.96 -1.17 -1.21
CA VAL A 41 20.41 -1.37 -1.26
C VAL A 41 20.89 -0.74 -2.57
N ASP A 42 21.51 0.42 -2.45
CA ASP A 42 22.11 1.12 -3.57
C ASP A 42 23.43 0.41 -3.92
N PHE A 43 23.44 -0.28 -5.06
CA PHE A 43 24.63 -0.96 -5.59
C PHE A 43 25.45 -0.07 -6.51
N SER A 44 25.14 1.23 -6.59
CA SER A 44 25.80 2.17 -7.51
C SER A 44 27.27 2.42 -7.15
N GLY A 45 27.71 1.96 -5.96
CA GLY A 45 29.10 2.01 -5.50
C GLY A 45 29.77 0.65 -5.27
N ILE A 46 29.15 -0.48 -5.64
CA ILE A 46 29.81 -1.80 -5.50
C ILE A 46 30.64 -2.10 -6.75
N GLU A 47 31.95 -1.97 -6.62
CA GLU A 47 32.91 -2.46 -7.62
C GLU A 47 32.89 -4.01 -7.63
N PRO A 48 32.63 -4.67 -8.78
CA PRO A 48 32.61 -6.12 -8.86
C PRO A 48 34.04 -6.68 -8.79
N GLY A 49 34.55 -6.93 -7.59
CA GLY A 49 35.88 -7.55 -7.48
C GLY A 49 36.55 -7.64 -6.10
N LYS A 50 35.86 -7.37 -4.99
CA LYS A 50 36.49 -7.45 -3.66
C LYS A 50 35.84 -8.53 -2.80
N THR A 51 36.20 -9.79 -3.09
CA THR A 51 36.02 -10.91 -2.16
C THR A 51 36.85 -10.61 -0.92
N HIS A 52 36.19 -10.36 0.21
CA HIS A 52 36.83 -10.19 1.52
C HIS A 52 37.53 -11.51 1.89
N LYS A 53 38.84 -11.45 2.13
CA LYS A 53 39.61 -12.53 2.75
C LYS A 53 39.49 -12.45 4.26
#